data_AF-A0A0E9N025-F1
#
_entry.id   AF-A0A0E9N025-F1
#
_cell.length_a   1.000
_cell.length_b   1.000
_cell.length_c   1.000
_cell.angle_alpha   90.00
_cell.angle_beta   90.00
_cell.angle_gamma   90.00
#
_symmetry.space_group_name_H-M   'P 1'
#
loop_
_entity.id
_entity.type
_entity.pdbx_description
1 polymer ?
#
loop_
_entity_poly.entity_id
_entity_poly.type
_entity_poly.pdbx_seq_one_letter_code
_entity_poly.pdbx_strand_id
1 'polypeptide(L)'
;MPAHTEYELLQQQLLQQRKRLNRISFIASFLVLALFAQVLVSFRDKGDNAKVIRAKGIVIVDDQGRERILIGAPLPQASNRVRTDTARVRALWSKRFGNADQYMKWYREYNHQANGILVLDENGFDKVCLGDGVPDANIGQRIGKQTGLIFCDHEGFERGGIGVIRLENQQNRVVMALDGENGTDATGISVMEDGETGFFAGGKGYRLFMGASPADGYTPEPLFGMVVNQKKKQLYKLNLMTDTLSKK
;
A
#
# COMPACT_ATOMS: atom_id res chain seq x y z
N MET A 1 -26.29 19.67 86.73
CA MET A 1 -26.26 18.40 85.99
C MET A 1 -26.66 18.58 84.50
N PRO A 2 -25.87 19.29 83.65
CA PRO A 2 -26.17 19.40 82.21
C PRO A 2 -25.32 18.49 81.30
N ALA A 3 -24.20 17.95 81.78
CA ALA A 3 -23.25 17.19 80.96
C ALA A 3 -23.76 15.80 80.51
N HIS A 4 -24.71 15.20 81.26
CA HIS A 4 -25.27 13.89 80.92
C HIS A 4 -26.19 13.96 79.69
N THR A 5 -26.97 15.03 79.55
CA THR A 5 -27.92 15.23 78.46
C THR A 5 -27.22 15.57 77.13
N GLU A 6 -26.12 16.31 77.20
CA GLU A 6 -25.29 16.63 76.04
C GLU A 6 -24.57 15.39 75.49
N TYR A 7 -24.10 14.52 76.39
CA TYR A 7 -23.50 13.23 76.03
C TYR A 7 -24.49 12.28 75.35
N GLU A 8 -25.72 12.16 75.86
CA GLU A 8 -26.77 11.33 75.25
C GLU A 8 -27.20 11.86 73.88
N LEU A 9 -27.32 13.18 73.72
CA LEU A 9 -27.60 13.82 72.44
C LEU A 9 -26.48 13.54 71.41
N LEU A 10 -25.23 13.63 71.84
CA LEU A 10 -24.07 13.34 71.00
C LEU A 10 -24.05 11.87 70.55
N GLN A 11 -24.36 10.93 71.45
CA GLN A 11 -24.48 9.51 71.11
C GLN A 11 -25.61 9.23 70.12
N GLN A 12 -26.77 9.88 70.28
CA GLN A 12 -27.86 9.76 69.32
C GLN A 12 -27.49 10.32 67.94
N GLN A 13 -26.81 11.46 67.88
CA GLN A 13 -26.32 12.04 66.63
C GLN A 13 -25.29 11.13 65.95
N LEU A 14 -24.35 10.56 66.71
CA LEU A 14 -23.37 9.59 66.21
C LEU A 14 -24.04 8.35 65.61
N LEU A 15 -25.04 7.80 66.30
CA LEU A 15 -25.80 6.65 65.81
C LEU A 15 -26.57 6.98 64.52
N GLN A 16 -27.18 8.17 64.43
CA GLN A 16 -27.85 8.63 63.22
C GLN A 16 -26.88 8.84 62.05
N GLN A 17 -25.72 9.46 62.29
CA GLN A 17 -24.68 9.66 61.28
C GLN A 17 -24.14 8.32 60.79
N ARG A 18 -23.88 7.36 61.69
CA ARG A 18 -23.43 6.01 61.32
C ARG A 18 -24.46 5.28 60.46
N LYS A 19 -25.75 5.41 60.77
CA LYS A 19 -26.84 4.83 59.94
C LYS A 19 -26.91 5.49 58.55
N ARG A 20 -26.73 6.82 58.45
CA ARG A 20 -26.69 7.55 57.18
C ARG A 20 -25.47 7.15 56.34
N LEU A 21 -24.29 7.09 56.95
CA LEU A 21 -23.05 6.65 56.28
C LEU A 21 -23.18 5.21 55.79
N ASN A 22 -23.68 4.29 56.62
CA ASN A 22 -23.89 2.91 56.19
C ASN A 22 -24.86 2.82 55.00
N ARG A 23 -25.94 3.61 54.97
CA ARG A 23 -26.85 3.68 53.81
C ARG A 23 -26.14 4.21 52.56
N ILE A 24 -25.39 5.29 52.68
CA ILE A 24 -24.65 5.89 51.56
C ILE A 24 -23.60 4.91 51.04
N SER A 25 -22.82 4.27 51.92
CA SER A 25 -21.84 3.25 51.55
C SER A 25 -22.49 2.05 50.86
N PHE A 26 -23.68 1.63 51.29
CA PHE A 26 -24.42 0.55 50.65
C PHE A 26 -24.86 0.93 49.23
N ILE A 27 -25.41 2.14 49.05
CA ILE A 27 -25.84 2.66 47.75
C ILE A 27 -24.63 2.84 46.81
N ALA A 28 -23.53 3.40 47.32
CA ALA A 28 -22.30 3.59 46.55
C ALA A 28 -21.70 2.25 46.13
N SER A 29 -21.66 1.27 47.03
CA SER A 29 -21.18 -0.07 46.71
C SER A 29 -22.05 -0.73 45.64
N PHE A 30 -23.37 -0.57 45.73
CA PHE A 30 -24.31 -1.08 44.73
C PHE A 30 -24.11 -0.42 43.36
N LEU A 31 -23.90 0.90 43.32
CA LEU A 31 -23.61 1.63 42.09
C LEU A 31 -22.29 1.21 41.44
N VAL A 32 -21.24 1.02 42.25
CA VAL A 32 -19.95 0.50 41.77
C VAL A 32 -20.11 -0.91 41.20
N LEU A 33 -20.86 -1.78 41.89
CA LEU A 33 -21.13 -3.14 41.42
C LEU A 33 -21.95 -3.14 40.12
N ALA A 34 -22.92 -2.25 39.99
CA ALA A 34 -23.72 -2.09 38.79
C ALA A 34 -22.88 -1.59 37.61
N LEU A 35 -22.02 -0.59 37.81
CA LEU A 35 -21.06 -0.12 36.82
C LEU A 35 -20.09 -1.23 36.40
N PHE A 36 -19.57 -1.99 37.37
CA PHE A 36 -18.66 -3.10 37.10
C PHE A 36 -19.35 -4.22 36.32
N ALA A 37 -20.58 -4.57 36.68
CA ALA A 37 -21.40 -5.53 35.95
C ALA A 37 -21.68 -5.05 34.51
N GLN A 38 -21.93 -3.75 34.31
CA GLN A 38 -22.16 -3.17 33.00
C GLN A 38 -20.91 -3.25 32.10
N VAL A 39 -19.72 -3.05 32.67
CA VAL A 39 -18.44 -3.28 31.96
C VAL A 39 -18.29 -4.75 31.57
N LEU A 40 -18.56 -5.68 32.49
CA LEU A 40 -18.48 -7.12 32.21
C LEU A 40 -19.47 -7.57 31.12
N VAL A 41 -20.67 -6.99 31.08
CA VAL A 41 -21.66 -7.26 30.03
C VAL A 41 -21.26 -6.64 28.69
N SER A 42 -20.51 -5.53 28.68
CA SER A 42 -20.00 -4.90 27.44
C SER A 42 -19.00 -5.79 26.68
N PHE A 43 -18.35 -6.74 27.35
CA PHE A 43 -17.45 -7.73 26.73
C PHE A 43 -18.18 -9.03 26.35
N ARG A 44 -19.48 -9.12 26.63
CA ARG A 44 -20.27 -10.28 26.23
C ARG A 44 -20.54 -10.18 24.74
N ASP A 45 -19.70 -10.86 23.96
CA ASP A 45 -19.85 -11.00 22.52
C ASP A 45 -21.29 -11.43 22.21
N LYS A 46 -22.03 -10.56 21.51
CA LYS A 46 -23.35 -10.88 20.98
C LYS A 46 -23.16 -11.90 19.86
N GLY A 47 -23.31 -13.17 20.24
CA GLY A 47 -23.60 -14.37 19.43
C GLY A 47 -23.25 -14.36 17.94
N ASP A 48 -22.40 -15.31 17.54
CA ASP A 48 -22.30 -15.94 16.20
C ASP A 48 -22.07 -15.05 14.95
N ASN A 49 -22.01 -13.73 15.09
CA ASN A 49 -21.75 -12.78 13.99
C ASN A 49 -20.33 -12.21 13.97
N ALA A 50 -19.42 -12.70 14.83
CA ALA A 50 -18.03 -12.25 14.93
C ALA A 50 -17.10 -12.82 13.83
N LYS A 51 -17.61 -13.01 12.60
CA LYS A 51 -16.80 -13.48 11.45
C LYS A 51 -16.08 -12.37 10.69
N VAL A 52 -16.30 -11.11 11.07
CA VAL A 52 -15.79 -9.95 10.33
C VAL A 52 -15.00 -9.05 11.28
N ILE A 53 -13.70 -8.92 11.02
CA ILE A 53 -12.86 -7.90 11.64
C ILE A 53 -13.04 -6.60 10.85
N ARG A 54 -13.53 -5.54 11.52
CA ARG A 54 -13.60 -4.19 10.97
C ARG A 54 -12.47 -3.35 11.57
N ALA A 55 -11.53 -2.94 10.73
CA ALA A 55 -10.40 -2.11 11.12
C ALA A 55 -10.15 -1.03 10.06
N LYS A 56 -9.61 0.11 10.49
CA LYS A 56 -9.11 1.14 9.56
C LYS A 56 -7.74 0.76 8.96
N GLY A 57 -6.96 0.01 9.73
CA GLY A 57 -5.70 -0.55 9.29
C GLY A 57 -5.32 -1.74 10.17
N ILE A 58 -4.57 -2.68 9.58
CA ILE A 58 -4.02 -3.85 10.24
C ILE A 58 -2.51 -3.83 10.00
N VAL A 59 -1.74 -3.95 11.07
CA VAL A 59 -0.28 -4.11 11.03
C VAL A 59 0.04 -5.48 11.61
N ILE A 60 0.64 -6.34 10.81
CA ILE A 60 1.15 -7.63 11.24
C ILE A 60 2.65 -7.45 11.49
N VAL A 61 3.10 -7.80 12.70
CA VAL A 61 4.49 -7.71 13.14
C VAL A 61 5.09 -9.10 13.31
N ASP A 62 6.41 -9.21 13.22
CA ASP A 62 7.13 -10.44 13.57
C ASP A 62 7.39 -10.57 15.08
N ASP A 63 8.08 -11.64 15.46
CA ASP A 63 8.48 -11.94 16.84
C ASP A 63 9.44 -10.89 17.45
N GLN A 64 10.12 -10.12 16.61
CA GLN A 64 10.98 -9.00 17.02
C GLN A 64 10.23 -7.66 17.06
N GLY A 65 8.92 -7.66 16.79
CA GLY A 65 8.08 -6.46 16.80
C GLY A 65 8.20 -5.58 15.54
N ARG A 66 8.82 -6.08 14.47
CA ARG A 66 9.01 -5.36 13.21
C ARG A 66 7.82 -5.56 12.29
N GLU A 67 7.35 -4.51 11.61
CA GLU A 67 6.21 -4.60 10.70
C GLU A 67 6.53 -5.47 9.46
N ARG A 68 5.60 -6.35 9.07
CA ARG A 68 5.71 -7.30 7.95
C ARG A 68 4.60 -7.19 6.93
N ILE A 69 3.38 -6.94 7.38
CA ILE A 69 2.23 -6.77 6.49
C ILE A 69 1.44 -5.57 6.96
N LEU A 70 1.18 -4.64 6.05
CA LEU A 70 0.36 -3.47 6.25
C LEU A 70 -0.90 -3.65 5.40
N ILE A 71 -2.08 -3.51 6.00
CA ILE A 71 -3.36 -3.56 5.28
C ILE A 71 -4.14 -2.30 5.64
N GLY A 72 -4.50 -1.49 4.65
CA GLY A 72 -5.27 -0.27 4.89
C GLY A 72 -5.50 0.57 3.64
N ALA A 73 -6.41 1.53 3.76
CA ALA A 73 -6.67 2.55 2.75
C ALA A 73 -6.81 3.94 3.43
N PRO A 74 -5.69 4.67 3.65
CA PRO A 74 -4.32 4.36 3.25
C PRO A 74 -3.65 3.28 4.10
N LEU A 75 -2.51 2.75 3.64
CA LEU A 75 -1.66 1.86 4.44
C LEU A 75 -1.37 2.48 5.82
N PRO A 76 -1.42 1.70 6.90
CA PRO A 76 -1.01 2.17 8.23
C PRO A 76 0.47 2.59 8.23
N GLN A 77 0.83 3.50 9.13
CA GLN A 77 2.22 3.93 9.32
C GLN A 77 3.08 2.75 9.79
N ALA A 78 4.32 2.68 9.30
CA ALA A 78 5.28 1.65 9.67
C ALA A 78 6.65 2.28 9.89
N SER A 79 7.15 2.15 11.11
CA SER A 79 8.42 2.75 11.55
C SER A 79 9.63 2.06 10.92
N ASN A 80 9.57 0.73 10.75
CA ASN A 80 10.65 -0.02 10.12
C ASN A 80 10.71 0.15 8.60
N ARG A 81 9.69 0.74 7.96
CA ARG A 81 9.63 0.83 6.50
C ARG A 81 10.65 1.83 5.96
N VAL A 82 11.50 1.37 5.03
CA VAL A 82 12.58 2.20 4.45
C VAL A 82 12.01 3.45 3.79
N ARG A 83 10.91 3.33 3.02
CA ARG A 83 10.37 4.44 2.24
C ARG A 83 9.93 5.66 3.05
N THR A 84 9.62 5.46 4.32
CA THR A 84 9.17 6.51 5.24
C THR A 84 10.31 7.11 6.07
N ASP A 85 11.54 6.61 5.92
CA ASP A 85 12.74 7.13 6.57
C ASP A 85 13.71 7.68 5.52
N THR A 86 13.72 9.01 5.38
CA THR A 86 14.55 9.70 4.38
C THR A 86 16.06 9.52 4.59
N ALA A 87 16.51 9.31 5.83
CA ALA A 87 17.91 9.06 6.12
C ALA A 87 18.32 7.67 5.63
N ARG A 88 17.46 6.67 5.86
CA ARG A 88 17.66 5.30 5.35
C ARG A 88 17.58 5.24 3.84
N VAL A 89 16.61 5.92 3.21
CA VAL A 89 16.53 6.05 1.75
C VAL A 89 17.82 6.62 1.18
N ARG A 90 18.32 7.72 1.75
CA ARG A 90 19.58 8.32 1.30
C ARG A 90 20.75 7.36 1.46
N ALA A 91 20.86 6.68 2.60
CA ALA A 91 21.98 5.78 2.86
C ALA A 91 21.98 4.52 1.97
N LEU A 92 20.80 3.99 1.65
CA LEU A 92 20.62 2.72 0.95
C LEU A 92 20.54 2.91 -0.57
N TRP A 93 19.68 3.83 -1.05
CA TRP A 93 19.31 3.89 -2.47
C TRP A 93 20.08 4.93 -3.27
N SER A 94 20.51 6.03 -2.65
CA SER A 94 21.16 7.13 -3.39
C SER A 94 22.44 6.71 -4.12
N LYS A 95 23.10 5.64 -3.63
CA LYS A 95 24.31 5.06 -4.21
C LYS A 95 24.12 4.56 -5.65
N ARG A 96 22.90 4.17 -6.04
CA ARG A 96 22.58 3.73 -7.41
C ARG A 96 22.51 4.88 -8.42
N PHE A 97 22.37 6.13 -7.98
CA PHE A 97 22.00 7.25 -8.86
C PHE A 97 23.12 8.27 -9.10
N GLY A 98 24.34 8.00 -8.60
CA GLY A 98 25.53 8.84 -8.80
C GLY A 98 25.53 10.18 -8.05
N ASN A 99 24.39 10.89 -8.03
CA ASN A 99 24.19 12.13 -7.28
C ASN A 99 23.07 11.95 -6.24
N ALA A 100 23.46 11.85 -4.98
CA ALA A 100 22.54 11.61 -3.89
C ALA A 100 21.56 12.76 -3.65
N ASP A 101 22.01 14.02 -3.76
CA ASP A 101 21.15 15.17 -3.53
C ASP A 101 20.09 15.32 -4.61
N GLN A 102 20.47 15.07 -5.85
CA GLN A 102 19.52 15.05 -6.97
C GLN A 102 18.48 13.94 -6.81
N TYR A 103 18.93 12.73 -6.45
CA TYR A 103 18.02 11.63 -6.17
C TYR A 103 17.02 11.98 -5.06
N MET A 104 17.52 12.50 -3.94
CA MET A 104 16.67 12.88 -2.81
C MET A 104 15.74 14.05 -3.14
N LYS A 105 16.05 14.88 -4.14
CA LYS A 105 15.12 15.89 -4.66
C LYS A 105 13.95 15.25 -5.37
N TRP A 106 14.18 14.28 -6.26
CA TRP A 106 13.11 13.54 -6.93
C TRP A 106 12.28 12.71 -5.97
N TYR A 107 12.95 12.02 -5.04
CA TYR A 107 12.32 11.10 -4.10
C TYR A 107 11.26 11.75 -3.21
N ARG A 108 11.37 13.06 -2.93
CA ARG A 108 10.37 13.82 -2.17
C ARG A 108 9.01 13.88 -2.85
N GLU A 109 9.00 13.82 -4.18
CA GLU A 109 7.78 13.91 -5.00
C GLU A 109 7.15 12.53 -5.23
N TYR A 110 7.78 11.45 -4.75
CA TYR A 110 7.29 10.10 -4.96
C TYR A 110 6.09 9.81 -4.04
N ASN A 111 5.07 9.16 -4.59
CA ASN A 111 4.02 8.54 -3.82
C ASN A 111 4.58 7.30 -3.09
N HIS A 112 4.61 7.34 -1.76
CA HIS A 112 5.00 6.21 -0.92
C HIS A 112 3.81 5.44 -0.36
N GLN A 113 2.57 5.83 -0.68
CA GLN A 113 1.36 5.24 -0.13
C GLN A 113 0.68 4.30 -1.12
N ALA A 114 -0.26 3.52 -0.60
CA ALA A 114 -1.22 2.75 -1.38
C ALA A 114 -2.51 2.55 -0.59
N ASN A 115 -3.58 2.17 -1.28
CA ASN A 115 -4.77 1.61 -0.67
C ASN A 115 -4.79 0.10 -0.96
N GLY A 116 -4.46 -0.73 0.03
CA GLY A 116 -4.39 -2.18 -0.16
C GLY A 116 -3.53 -2.90 0.86
N ILE A 117 -2.70 -3.82 0.37
CA ILE A 117 -1.82 -4.68 1.17
C ILE A 117 -0.38 -4.43 0.72
N LEU A 118 0.50 -4.20 1.68
CA LEU A 118 1.95 -4.10 1.47
C LEU A 118 2.68 -5.12 2.35
N VAL A 119 3.54 -5.92 1.73
CA VAL A 119 4.43 -6.87 2.40
C VAL A 119 5.83 -6.27 2.47
N LEU A 120 6.42 -6.30 3.66
CA LEU A 120 7.78 -5.84 3.96
C LEU A 120 8.67 -7.04 4.29
N ASP A 121 9.96 -6.95 3.96
CA ASP A 121 10.95 -7.86 4.54
C ASP A 121 11.42 -7.43 5.93
N GLU A 122 12.40 -8.18 6.44
CA GLU A 122 12.99 -7.95 7.74
C GLU A 122 13.71 -6.60 7.90
N ASN A 123 14.23 -6.08 6.80
CA ASN A 123 14.88 -4.78 6.72
C ASN A 123 13.87 -3.66 6.42
N GLY A 124 12.59 -3.97 6.27
CA GLY A 124 11.53 -2.99 6.00
C GLY A 124 11.51 -2.49 4.56
N PHE A 125 12.09 -3.24 3.63
CA PHE A 125 11.91 -2.99 2.19
C PHE A 125 10.55 -3.52 1.74
N ASP A 126 9.83 -2.71 0.97
CA ASP A 126 8.64 -3.13 0.23
C ASP A 126 9.01 -4.31 -0.70
N LYS A 127 8.30 -5.44 -0.57
CA LYS A 127 8.48 -6.64 -1.41
C LYS A 127 7.35 -6.91 -2.36
N VAL A 128 6.12 -6.75 -1.89
CA VAL A 128 4.93 -6.94 -2.71
C VAL A 128 3.90 -5.91 -2.27
N CYS A 129 3.36 -5.16 -3.21
CA CYS A 129 2.21 -4.30 -2.96
C CYS A 129 1.07 -4.73 -3.87
N LEU A 130 -0.11 -4.93 -3.30
CA LEU A 130 -1.37 -5.18 -4.01
C LEU A 130 -2.37 -4.11 -3.60
N GLY A 131 -2.83 -3.27 -4.52
CA GLY A 131 -3.77 -2.22 -4.16
C GLY A 131 -4.10 -1.22 -5.28
N ASP A 132 -4.85 -0.19 -4.90
CA ASP A 132 -5.18 0.97 -5.72
C ASP A 132 -4.20 2.13 -5.39
N GLY A 133 -3.49 2.60 -6.41
CA GLY A 133 -2.42 3.59 -6.27
C GLY A 133 -1.18 3.02 -5.61
N VAL A 134 -0.62 1.93 -6.15
CA VAL A 134 0.64 1.34 -5.66
C VAL A 134 1.77 2.39 -5.64
N PRO A 135 2.76 2.27 -4.72
CA PRO A 135 3.81 3.28 -4.54
C PRO A 135 4.62 3.52 -5.82
N ASP A 136 5.21 4.69 -5.99
CA ASP A 136 6.10 4.96 -7.12
C ASP A 136 7.33 4.04 -7.12
N ALA A 137 7.88 3.76 -8.30
CA ALA A 137 9.11 3.00 -8.40
C ALA A 137 10.26 3.80 -7.78
N ASN A 138 11.24 3.10 -7.18
CA ASN A 138 12.40 3.78 -6.57
C ASN A 138 13.30 4.50 -7.59
N ILE A 139 13.01 4.35 -8.89
CA ILE A 139 13.71 4.97 -10.01
C ILE A 139 12.94 6.14 -10.65
N GLY A 140 11.68 6.39 -10.26
CA GLY A 140 10.84 7.40 -10.90
C GLY A 140 9.37 7.36 -10.51
N GLN A 141 8.68 8.49 -10.75
CA GLN A 141 7.23 8.58 -10.61
C GLN A 141 6.54 7.71 -11.66
N ARG A 142 5.38 7.14 -11.29
CA ARG A 142 4.54 6.44 -12.26
C ARG A 142 3.95 7.42 -13.27
N ILE A 143 3.80 6.95 -14.51
CA ILE A 143 3.12 7.67 -15.60
C ILE A 143 1.60 7.83 -15.39
N GLY A 144 1.06 7.22 -14.34
CA GLY A 144 -0.36 7.20 -14.04
C GLY A 144 -0.65 6.41 -12.76
N LYS A 145 -1.85 6.60 -12.20
CA LYS A 145 -2.25 5.85 -11.00
C LYS A 145 -2.48 4.39 -11.37
N GLN A 146 -1.75 3.49 -10.72
CA GLN A 146 -1.84 2.05 -10.98
C GLN A 146 -2.64 1.33 -9.91
N THR A 147 -3.63 0.55 -10.34
CA THR A 147 -4.32 -0.46 -9.53
C THR A 147 -3.82 -1.84 -9.93
N GLY A 148 -3.25 -2.58 -9.00
CA GLY A 148 -2.73 -3.91 -9.29
C GLY A 148 -1.69 -4.36 -8.28
N LEU A 149 -0.75 -5.17 -8.78
CA LEU A 149 0.31 -5.79 -8.02
C LEU A 149 1.68 -5.33 -8.56
N ILE A 150 2.59 -5.01 -7.66
CA ILE A 150 4.02 -4.84 -7.94
C ILE A 150 4.82 -5.76 -7.02
N PHE A 151 5.99 -6.20 -7.49
CA PHE A 151 6.93 -6.97 -6.68
C PHE A 151 8.34 -6.44 -6.84
N CYS A 152 9.11 -6.50 -5.76
CA CYS A 152 10.41 -5.86 -5.67
C CYS A 152 11.52 -6.85 -5.32
N ASP A 153 12.76 -6.47 -5.61
CA ASP A 153 13.95 -7.21 -5.24
C ASP A 153 14.29 -7.08 -3.74
N HIS A 154 15.43 -7.67 -3.34
CA HIS A 154 15.91 -7.65 -1.96
C HIS A 154 16.23 -6.23 -1.41
N GLU A 155 16.43 -5.24 -2.28
CA GLU A 155 16.67 -3.83 -1.91
C GLU A 155 15.42 -2.95 -2.06
N GLY A 156 14.28 -3.54 -2.41
CA GLY A 156 12.99 -2.86 -2.55
C GLY A 156 12.79 -2.15 -3.90
N PHE A 157 13.64 -2.41 -4.89
CA PHE A 157 13.44 -1.92 -6.26
C PHE A 157 12.44 -2.81 -7.00
N GLU A 158 11.47 -2.18 -7.67
CA GLU A 158 10.49 -2.86 -8.50
C GLU A 158 11.18 -3.76 -9.54
N ARG A 159 10.66 -4.97 -9.70
CA ARG A 159 11.09 -5.95 -10.70
C ARG A 159 9.99 -6.30 -11.69
N GLY A 160 8.89 -5.56 -11.63
CA GLY A 160 7.72 -5.75 -12.45
C GLY A 160 6.42 -5.66 -11.68
N GLY A 161 5.34 -5.88 -12.41
CA GLY A 161 4.01 -5.83 -11.89
C GLY A 161 2.95 -6.19 -12.93
N ILE A 162 1.72 -6.26 -12.45
CA ILE A 162 0.52 -6.43 -13.26
C ILE A 162 -0.54 -5.46 -12.76
N GLY A 163 -1.24 -4.77 -13.65
CA GLY A 163 -2.32 -3.90 -13.23
C GLY A 163 -2.93 -3.07 -14.34
N VAL A 164 -3.82 -2.18 -13.93
CA VAL A 164 -4.44 -1.15 -14.76
C VAL A 164 -3.85 0.19 -14.36
N ILE A 165 -3.27 0.89 -15.33
CA ILE A 165 -2.72 2.23 -15.17
C ILE A 165 -3.71 3.22 -15.78
N ARG A 166 -4.19 4.17 -14.97
CA ARG A 166 -4.97 5.31 -15.46
C ARG A 166 -4.01 6.43 -15.87
N LEU A 167 -3.89 6.66 -17.18
CA LEU A 167 -3.03 7.67 -17.77
C LEU A 167 -3.62 9.08 -17.62
N GLU A 168 -2.82 10.11 -17.86
CA GLU A 168 -3.25 11.52 -17.75
C GLU A 168 -4.44 11.84 -18.65
N ASN A 169 -4.47 11.27 -19.86
CA ASN A 169 -5.55 11.40 -20.83
C ASN A 169 -6.83 10.63 -20.45
N GLN A 170 -6.90 10.09 -19.22
CA GLN A 170 -8.00 9.29 -18.68
C GLN A 170 -8.23 7.94 -19.34
N GLN A 171 -7.36 7.52 -20.27
CA GLN A 171 -7.39 6.16 -20.79
C GLN A 171 -6.76 5.18 -19.79
N ASN A 172 -7.25 3.95 -19.81
CA ASN A 172 -6.64 2.85 -19.08
C ASN A 172 -5.68 2.06 -19.96
N ARG A 173 -4.57 1.66 -19.34
CA ARG A 173 -3.61 0.72 -19.89
C ARG A 173 -3.53 -0.49 -18.97
N VAL A 174 -3.91 -1.66 -19.46
CA VAL A 174 -3.65 -2.93 -18.76
C VAL A 174 -2.26 -3.39 -19.14
N VAL A 175 -1.42 -3.65 -18.14
CA VAL A 175 -0.04 -4.05 -18.36
C VAL A 175 0.37 -5.17 -17.42
N MET A 176 1.16 -6.10 -17.95
CA MET A 176 2.01 -7.00 -17.18
C MET A 176 3.44 -6.77 -17.68
N ALA A 177 4.35 -6.34 -16.81
CA ALA A 177 5.73 -6.05 -17.18
C ALA A 177 6.70 -6.64 -16.16
N LEU A 178 7.87 -7.04 -16.66
CA LEU A 178 9.01 -7.53 -15.91
C LEU A 178 10.20 -6.60 -16.17
N ASP A 179 10.85 -6.16 -15.11
CA ASP A 179 11.93 -5.18 -15.21
C ASP A 179 13.29 -5.86 -15.36
N GLY A 180 14.13 -5.22 -16.17
CA GLY A 180 15.56 -5.51 -16.23
C GLY A 180 16.29 -5.08 -14.96
N GLU A 181 17.60 -5.31 -14.94
CA GLU A 181 18.49 -4.95 -13.82
C GLU A 181 18.42 -3.46 -13.43
N ASN A 182 18.19 -2.59 -14.42
CA ASN A 182 18.11 -1.14 -14.21
C ASN A 182 16.73 -0.64 -13.74
N GLY A 183 15.78 -1.55 -13.46
CA GLY A 183 14.43 -1.20 -13.01
C GLY A 183 13.48 -0.72 -14.12
N THR A 184 13.87 -0.84 -15.38
CA THR A 184 13.00 -0.50 -16.53
C THR A 184 12.41 -1.76 -17.14
N ASP A 185 11.16 -1.68 -17.61
CA ASP A 185 10.47 -2.74 -18.34
C ASP A 185 11.39 -3.38 -19.41
N ALA A 186 11.70 -4.65 -19.21
CA ALA A 186 12.46 -5.46 -20.17
C ALA A 186 11.50 -6.28 -21.03
N THR A 187 10.48 -6.88 -20.45
CA THR A 187 9.50 -7.69 -21.18
C THR A 187 8.11 -7.46 -20.62
N GLY A 188 7.11 -7.42 -21.48
CA GLY A 188 5.73 -7.30 -21.02
C GLY A 188 4.69 -7.45 -22.10
N ILE A 189 3.44 -7.40 -21.66
CA ILE A 189 2.25 -7.36 -22.51
C ILE A 189 1.44 -6.13 -22.09
N SER A 190 0.92 -5.41 -23.07
CA SER A 190 0.17 -4.17 -22.86
C SER A 190 -1.09 -4.18 -23.70
N VAL A 191 -2.19 -3.68 -23.14
CA VAL A 191 -3.46 -3.45 -23.82
C VAL A 191 -3.98 -2.06 -23.45
N MET A 192 -4.23 -1.24 -24.46
CA MET A 192 -4.81 0.09 -24.35
C MET A 192 -6.29 0.05 -24.70
N GLU A 193 -7.08 0.97 -24.15
CA GLU A 193 -8.52 1.07 -24.44
C GLU A 193 -8.83 1.46 -25.90
N ASP A 194 -7.90 2.12 -26.59
CA ASP A 194 -8.04 2.50 -28.00
C ASP A 194 -7.73 1.35 -28.98
N GLY A 195 -7.40 0.16 -28.47
CA GLY A 195 -7.12 -1.03 -29.25
C GLY A 195 -5.63 -1.27 -29.53
N GLU A 196 -4.71 -0.39 -29.12
CA GLU A 196 -3.29 -0.72 -29.14
C GLU A 196 -3.00 -1.88 -28.18
N THR A 197 -2.35 -2.93 -28.68
CA THR A 197 -2.09 -4.14 -27.90
C THR A 197 -0.81 -4.80 -28.38
N GLY A 198 0.00 -5.33 -27.48
CA GLY A 198 1.15 -6.08 -27.90
C GLY A 198 2.00 -6.65 -26.79
N PHE A 199 2.84 -7.59 -27.20
CA PHE A 199 3.98 -8.08 -26.45
C PHE A 199 5.23 -7.30 -26.83
N PHE A 200 6.04 -6.95 -25.85
CA PHE A 200 7.35 -6.36 -26.07
C PHE A 200 8.42 -7.11 -25.29
N ALA A 201 9.63 -7.15 -25.86
CA ALA A 201 10.80 -7.70 -25.20
C ALA A 201 12.05 -6.92 -25.59
N GLY A 202 12.90 -6.62 -24.62
CA GLY A 202 14.10 -5.83 -24.78
C GLY A 202 15.27 -6.46 -24.03
N GLY A 203 16.45 -6.40 -24.63
CA GLY A 203 17.66 -6.95 -24.01
C GLY A 203 18.90 -6.76 -24.88
N LYS A 204 20.03 -6.44 -24.25
CA LYS A 204 21.34 -6.30 -24.94
C LYS A 204 21.30 -5.35 -26.16
N GLY A 205 20.49 -4.31 -26.08
CA GLY A 205 20.32 -3.32 -27.15
C GLY A 205 19.30 -3.71 -28.23
N TYR A 206 18.70 -4.89 -28.16
CA TYR A 206 17.58 -5.27 -29.02
C TYR A 206 16.24 -4.88 -28.38
N ARG A 207 15.25 -4.60 -29.23
CA ARG A 207 13.84 -4.43 -28.87
C ARG A 207 12.96 -5.12 -29.91
N LEU A 208 12.10 -6.01 -29.44
CA LEU A 208 11.04 -6.67 -30.18
C LEU A 208 9.71 -6.06 -29.73
N PHE A 209 8.85 -5.75 -30.69
CA PHE A 209 7.43 -5.53 -30.47
C PHE A 209 6.64 -6.45 -31.39
N MET A 210 5.59 -7.05 -30.85
CA MET A 210 4.61 -7.84 -31.60
C MET A 210 3.21 -7.42 -31.18
N GLY A 211 2.39 -6.96 -32.11
CA GLY A 211 1.04 -6.53 -31.80
C GLY A 211 0.43 -5.56 -32.79
N ALA A 212 -0.63 -4.90 -32.35
CA ALA A 212 -1.31 -3.80 -33.03
C ALA A 212 -0.87 -2.46 -32.40
N SER A 213 -0.45 -1.49 -33.21
CA SER A 213 -0.09 -0.15 -32.73
C SER A 213 -0.48 0.91 -33.77
N PRO A 214 -0.93 2.11 -33.34
CA PRO A 214 -1.15 3.23 -34.23
C PRO A 214 0.15 3.73 -34.89
N ALA A 215 0.00 4.62 -35.87
CA ALA A 215 1.14 5.37 -36.38
C ALA A 215 1.80 6.17 -35.25
N ASP A 216 3.12 6.34 -35.35
CA ASP A 216 3.97 7.05 -34.39
C ASP A 216 4.06 6.42 -32.99
N GLY A 217 3.52 5.20 -32.81
CA GLY A 217 3.79 4.36 -31.63
C GLY A 217 5.13 3.64 -31.76
N TYR A 218 5.14 2.50 -32.44
CA TYR A 218 6.38 1.73 -32.72
C TYR A 218 6.96 2.00 -34.12
N THR A 219 6.13 2.43 -35.07
CA THR A 219 6.53 2.75 -36.45
C THR A 219 5.78 3.99 -36.96
N PRO A 220 6.29 4.69 -38.00
CA PRO A 220 5.62 5.88 -38.59
C PRO A 220 4.26 5.59 -39.25
N GLU A 221 3.88 4.32 -39.38
CA GLU A 221 2.63 3.86 -39.98
C GLU A 221 1.97 2.82 -39.06
N PRO A 222 0.64 2.63 -39.14
CA PRO A 222 -0.05 1.63 -38.33
C PRO A 222 0.55 0.24 -38.53
N LEU A 223 0.70 -0.48 -37.43
CA LEU A 223 1.31 -1.80 -37.40
C LEU A 223 0.29 -2.82 -36.92
N PHE A 224 0.18 -3.94 -37.64
CA PHE A 224 -0.30 -5.19 -37.09
C PHE A 224 0.70 -6.28 -37.46
N GLY A 225 1.61 -6.62 -36.54
CA GLY A 225 2.70 -7.52 -36.87
C GLY A 225 3.86 -7.42 -35.91
N MET A 226 5.08 -7.48 -36.43
CA MET A 226 6.30 -7.60 -35.64
C MET A 226 7.37 -6.62 -36.11
N VAL A 227 8.05 -5.96 -35.17
CA VAL A 227 9.20 -5.10 -35.44
C VAL A 227 10.35 -5.49 -34.51
N VAL A 228 11.55 -5.61 -35.08
CA VAL A 228 12.80 -5.83 -34.34
C VAL A 228 13.75 -4.68 -34.62
N ASN A 229 14.16 -4.00 -33.56
CA ASN A 229 15.10 -2.90 -33.57
C ASN A 229 16.37 -3.27 -32.81
N GLN A 230 17.51 -2.76 -33.27
CA GLN A 230 18.75 -2.70 -32.47
C GLN A 230 19.10 -1.24 -32.24
N LYS A 231 19.05 -0.83 -30.97
CA LYS A 231 19.09 0.58 -30.55
C LYS A 231 18.01 1.36 -31.30
N LYS A 232 18.39 2.34 -32.14
CA LYS A 232 17.48 3.15 -32.95
C LYS A 232 17.39 2.69 -34.41
N LYS A 233 18.00 1.56 -34.77
CA LYS A 233 18.00 1.03 -36.14
C LYS A 233 17.00 -0.11 -36.26
N GLN A 234 16.06 -0.01 -37.19
CA GLN A 234 15.18 -1.11 -37.55
C GLN A 234 15.98 -2.21 -38.27
N LEU A 235 15.88 -3.44 -37.77
CA LEU A 235 16.49 -4.63 -38.37
C LEU A 235 15.47 -5.44 -39.16
N TYR A 236 14.25 -5.54 -38.65
CA TYR A 236 13.18 -6.32 -39.26
C TYR A 236 11.82 -5.67 -39.01
N LYS A 237 10.94 -5.78 -40.00
CA LYS A 237 9.54 -5.39 -39.91
C LYS A 237 8.69 -6.34 -40.74
N LEU A 238 7.63 -6.85 -40.13
CA LEU A 238 6.53 -7.55 -40.76
C LEU A 238 5.25 -6.79 -40.42
N ASN A 239 4.52 -6.30 -41.42
CA ASN A 239 3.30 -5.51 -41.20
C ASN A 239 2.12 -6.08 -41.99
N LEU A 240 1.32 -6.90 -41.32
CA LEU A 240 0.18 -7.61 -41.91
C LEU A 240 -0.97 -6.66 -42.29
N MET A 241 -1.01 -5.43 -41.76
CA MET A 241 -1.97 -4.41 -42.18
C MET A 241 -1.73 -3.95 -43.62
N THR A 242 -0.46 -3.72 -43.99
CA THR A 242 -0.07 -3.27 -45.34
C THR A 242 0.29 -4.42 -46.27
N ASP A 243 0.63 -5.59 -45.73
CA ASP A 243 0.92 -6.81 -46.51
C ASP A 243 -0.36 -7.53 -47.01
N THR A 244 -1.52 -6.86 -46.99
CA THR A 244 -2.75 -7.37 -47.62
C THR A 244 -2.59 -7.41 -49.13
N LEU A 245 -2.22 -8.60 -49.63
CA LEU A 245 -2.42 -9.09 -50.99
C LEU A 245 -1.96 -8.12 -52.09
N SER A 246 -0.64 -8.01 -52.29
CA SER A 246 -0.14 -7.69 -53.62
C SER A 246 -0.61 -8.79 -54.59
N LYS A 247 -1.71 -8.51 -55.29
CA LYS A 247 -2.13 -9.09 -56.57
C LYS A 247 -2.15 -10.62 -56.68
N LYS A 248 -3.35 -11.19 -56.65
CA LYS A 248 -3.77 -12.13 -57.69
C LYS A 248 -5.07 -11.65 -58.31
#